data_AF-A0A2V6WTK1-F1
#
_entry.id   AF-A0A2V6WTK1-F1
#
_cell.length_a   1.000
_cell.length_b   1.000
_cell.length_c   1.000
_cell.angle_alpha   90.00
_cell.angle_beta   90.00
_cell.angle_gamma   90.00
#
_symmetry.space_group_name_H-M   'P 1'
#
loop_
_entity.id
_entity.type
_entity.pdbx_description
1 polymer ?
#
loop_
_entity_poly.entity_id
_entity_poly.type
_entity_poly.pdbx_seq_one_letter_code
_entity_poly.pdbx_strand_id
1 'polypeptide(L)' 'MVDRRVYTVSELTTQIRDVLEQQVLPFWVDGEISNLRVPGSGHAYFTLK' A
#
# COMPACT_ATOMS: atom_id res chain seq x y z
N MET A 1 13.30 -32.51 -7.27
CA MET A 1 11.94 -32.10 -6.88
C MET A 1 12.03 -30.65 -6.46
N VAL A 2 11.33 -29.73 -7.12
CA VAL A 2 11.25 -28.34 -6.65
C VAL A 2 10.32 -28.36 -5.45
N ASP A 3 10.87 -28.12 -4.27
CA ASP A 3 10.07 -28.03 -3.05
C ASP A 3 9.13 -26.82 -3.18
N ARG A 4 7.84 -27.04 -3.03
CA ARG A 4 6.83 -25.98 -3.19
C ARG A 4 6.83 -25.17 -1.90
N ARG A 5 7.65 -24.11 -1.87
CA ARG A 5 7.65 -23.16 -0.76
C ARG A 5 6.26 -22.52 -0.61
N VAL A 6 5.63 -22.75 0.55
CA VAL A 6 4.40 -22.06 0.95
C VAL A 6 4.79 -20.86 1.79
N TYR A 7 4.42 -19.67 1.35
CA TYR A 7 4.65 -18.44 2.09
C TYR A 7 3.55 -18.21 3.12
N THR A 8 3.93 -17.69 4.27
CA THR A 8 2.98 -17.00 5.15
C THR A 8 2.51 -15.71 4.50
N VAL A 9 1.34 -15.21 4.93
CA VAL A 9 0.80 -13.93 4.45
C VAL A 9 1.82 -12.79 4.65
N SER A 10 2.50 -12.77 5.79
CA SER A 10 3.50 -11.75 6.10
C SER A 10 4.71 -11.83 5.17
N GLU A 11 5.26 -13.02 4.91
CA GLU A 11 6.39 -13.19 3.98
C GLU A 11 6.03 -12.72 2.57
N LEU A 12 4.84 -13.09 2.07
CA LEU A 12 4.38 -12.67 0.76
C LEU A 12 4.20 -11.14 0.70
N THR A 13 3.59 -10.56 1.73
CA THR A 13 3.33 -9.11 1.78
C THR A 13 4.63 -8.31 1.85
N THR A 14 5.62 -8.78 2.62
CA THR A 14 6.95 -8.16 2.67
C THR A 14 7.63 -8.20 1.30
N GLN A 15 7.63 -9.36 0.62
CA GLN A 15 8.23 -9.44 -0.71
C GLN A 15 7.55 -8.53 -1.73
N ILE A 16 6.23 -8.43 -1.71
CA ILE A 16 5.49 -7.51 -2.58
C ILE A 16 5.90 -6.06 -2.30
N ARG A 17 5.98 -5.68 -1.02
CA ARG A 17 6.42 -4.35 -0.61
C ARG A 17 7.82 -4.04 -1.13
N ASP A 18 8.78 -4.94 -0.91
CA ASP A 18 10.18 -4.73 -1.29
C ASP A 18 10.32 -4.50 -2.80
N VAL A 19 9.60 -5.28 -3.62
CA VAL A 19 9.60 -5.12 -5.08
C VAL A 19 9.02 -3.76 -5.50
N LEU A 20 7.91 -3.34 -4.87
CA LEU A 20 7.28 -2.05 -5.18
C LEU A 20 8.15 -0.88 -4.75
N GLU A 21 8.74 -0.92 -3.56
CA GLU A 21 9.59 0.17 -3.04
C GLU A 21 10.89 0.32 -3.84
N GLN A 22 11.41 -0.75 -4.44
CA GLN A 22 12.58 -0.69 -5.32
C GLN A 22 12.26 -0.13 -6.71
N GLN A 23 11.07 -0.41 -7.25
CA GLN A 23 10.72 -0.03 -8.62
C GLN A 23 9.93 1.28 -8.70
N VAL A 24 9.25 1.65 -7.63
CA VAL A 24 8.41 2.85 -7.55
C VAL A 24 9.08 3.83 -6.61
N LEU A 25 9.82 4.77 -7.21
CA LEU A 25 10.39 5.90 -6.47
C LEU A 25 9.26 6.82 -5.97
N PRO A 26 9.48 7.62 -4.92
CA PRO A 26 8.50 8.60 -4.47
C PRO A 26 8.07 9.53 -5.59
N PHE A 27 6.76 9.71 -5.76
CA PHE A 27 6.17 10.57 -6.78
C PHE A 27 5.00 11.38 -6.22
N TRP A 28 4.65 12.44 -6.94
CA TRP A 28 3.50 13.28 -6.65
C TRP A 28 2.29 12.84 -7.47
N VAL A 29 1.11 12.94 -6.87
CA VAL A 29 -0.18 12.73 -7.54
C VAL A 29 -1.04 13.95 -7.28
N ASP A 30 -1.58 14.53 -8.34
CA ASP A 30 -2.63 15.53 -8.27
C ASP A 30 -4.00 14.88 -8.55
N GLY A 31 -5.05 15.46 -7.99
CA GLY A 31 -6.40 14.91 -8.12
C GLY A 31 -7.42 15.63 -7.26
N GLU A 32 -8.69 15.28 -7.43
CA GLU A 32 -9.79 15.85 -6.64
C GLU A 32 -10.00 15.04 -5.37
N ILE A 33 -10.06 15.71 -4.21
CA ILE A 33 -10.43 15.08 -2.95
C ILE A 33 -11.95 14.87 -2.90
N SER A 34 -12.37 13.63 -2.60
CA SER A 34 -13.76 13.28 -2.33
C SER A 34 -13.88 12.39 -1.08
N ASN A 35 -15.11 12.28 -0.53
CA ASN A 35 -15.42 11.46 0.66
C ASN A 35 -14.48 11.70 1.87
N LEU A 36 -14.10 12.95 2.11
CA LEU A 36 -13.26 13.33 3.25
C LEU A 36 -13.99 13.06 4.58
N ARG A 37 -13.32 12.36 5.50
CA ARG A 37 -13.79 12.07 6.86
C ARG A 37 -12.67 12.29 7.86
N VAL A 38 -12.98 12.95 8.98
CA VAL A 38 -12.06 13.15 10.10
C VAL A 38 -12.71 12.62 11.39
N PRO A 39 -12.57 11.31 11.70
CA PRO A 39 -13.06 10.74 12.95
C PRO A 39 -12.29 11.27 14.17
N GLY A 40 -12.83 11.04 15.37
CA GLY A 40 -12.23 11.48 16.63
C GLY A 40 -10.84 10.91 16.95
N SER A 41 -10.31 10.00 16.13
CA SER A 41 -8.92 9.51 16.19
C SER A 41 -7.89 10.50 15.64
N GLY A 42 -8.32 11.60 15.02
CA GLY A 42 -7.43 12.64 14.50
C GLY A 42 -6.86 12.37 13.10
N HIS A 43 -7.22 11.25 12.46
CA HIS A 43 -6.78 10.92 11.10
C HIS A 43 -7.80 11.37 10.06
N ALA A 44 -7.33 11.91 8.93
CA ALA A 44 -8.17 12.21 7.78
C ALA A 44 -8.13 11.04 6.78
N TYR A 45 -9.30 10.61 6.34
CA TYR A 45 -9.46 9.61 5.28
C TYR A 45 -10.18 10.26 4.11
N PHE A 46 -9.67 10.08 2.90
CA PHE A 46 -10.28 10.61 1.69
C PHE A 46 -9.96 9.73 0.48
N THR A 47 -10.70 9.94 -0.60
CA THR A 47 -10.41 9.39 -1.92
C THR A 47 -9.83 10.49 -2.80
N LEU A 48 -8.63 10.26 -3.36
CA LEU A 48 -8.05 11.10 -4.40
C LEU A 48 -8.44 10.50 -5.74
N LYS A 49 -9.24 11.25 -6.53
CA LYS A 49 -9.66 10.86 -7.88
C LYS A 49 -8.68 11.37 -8.93
#